data_AF-A0A6X7VU28-F1
#
_entry.id   AF-A0A6X7VU28-F1
#
_cell.length_a   1.000
_cell.length_b   1.000
_cell.length_c   1.000
_cell.angle_alpha   90.00
_cell.angle_beta   90.00
_cell.angle_gamma   90.00
#
_symmetry.space_group_name_H-M   'P 1'
#
loop_
_entity.id
_entity.type
_entity.pdbx_description
1 polymer ?
#
loop_
_entity_poly.entity_id
_entity_poly.type
_entity_poly.pdbx_seq_one_letter_code
_entity_poly.pdbx_strand_id
1 'polypeptide(L)'
;MHNKNVRHVEIDPDVYRELEYMTELLSKHGSAATVRSVSELVAYVLSSVADGSLRPGSWERQLLNMMGLVANSPEHHVYRATYGRPDEGFVLRGQP
;
A
#
# COMPACT_ATOMS: atom_id res chain seq x y z
N MET A 1 24.93 -9.82 -9.75
CA MET A 1 24.08 -8.75 -10.29
C MET A 1 22.64 -9.10 -9.94
N HIS A 2 22.00 -8.38 -9.01
CA HIS A 2 20.63 -8.67 -8.60
C HIS A 2 19.68 -8.14 -9.68
N ASN A 3 18.99 -9.05 -10.38
CA ASN A 3 17.91 -8.71 -11.28
C ASN A 3 16.75 -8.18 -10.41
N LYS A 4 16.59 -6.86 -10.30
CA LYS A 4 15.37 -6.29 -9.70
C LYS A 4 14.23 -6.67 -10.63
N ASN A 5 13.32 -7.52 -10.17
CA ASN A 5 12.05 -7.76 -10.86
C ASN A 5 11.25 -6.45 -10.82
N VAL A 6 11.48 -5.58 -11.80
CA VAL A 6 10.69 -4.36 -11.99
C VAL A 6 9.32 -4.80 -12.49
N ARG A 7 8.27 -4.38 -11.77
CA ARG A 7 6.88 -4.51 -12.21
C ARG A 7 6.46 -3.18 -12.79
N HIS A 8 5.88 -3.19 -13.99
CA HIS A 8 5.32 -2.01 -14.63
C HIS A 8 3.85 -1.86 -14.25
N VAL A 9 3.43 -0.61 -14.01
CA VAL A 9 2.03 -0.22 -13.80
C VAL A 9 1.72 0.84 -14.85
N GLU A 10 0.65 0.63 -15.59
CA GLU A 10 0.12 1.62 -16.52
C GLU A 10 -0.81 2.58 -15.76
N ILE A 11 -0.68 3.87 -16.02
CA ILE A 11 -1.48 4.92 -15.38
C ILE A 11 -2.15 5.70 -16.50
N ASP A 12 -3.45 5.93 -16.37
CA ASP A 12 -4.20 6.79 -17.27
C ASP A 12 -3.54 8.20 -17.34
N PRO A 13 -3.38 8.79 -18.55
CA PRO A 13 -2.69 10.07 -18.68
C PRO A 13 -3.31 11.21 -17.88
N ASP A 14 -4.63 11.23 -17.71
CA ASP A 14 -5.31 12.28 -16.94
C ASP A 14 -5.06 12.11 -15.44
N VAL A 15 -5.07 10.86 -14.97
CA VAL A 15 -4.68 10.54 -13.59
C VAL A 15 -3.22 10.89 -13.35
N TYR A 16 -2.33 10.58 -14.29
CA TYR A 16 -0.90 10.90 -14.16
C TYR A 16 -0.67 12.41 -14.00
N ARG A 17 -1.36 13.25 -14.79
CA ARG A 17 -1.28 14.71 -14.66
C ARG A 17 -1.71 15.22 -13.29
N GLU A 18 -2.74 14.62 -12.70
CA GLU A 18 -3.16 14.97 -11.33
C GLU A 18 -2.10 14.57 -10.31
N LEU A 19 -1.49 13.38 -10.44
CA LEU A 19 -0.41 12.95 -9.57
C LEU A 19 0.83 13.87 -9.69
N GLU A 20 1.15 14.33 -10.90
CA GLU A 20 2.21 15.33 -11.11
C GLU A 20 1.90 16.62 -10.33
N TYR A 21 0.69 17.14 -10.49
CA TYR A 21 0.26 18.35 -9.79
C TYR A 21 0.30 18.19 -8.27
N MET A 22 -0.14 17.05 -7.74
CA MET A 22 -0.01 16.73 -6.32
C MET A 22 1.45 16.78 -5.86
N THR A 23 2.39 16.18 -6.61
CA THR A 23 3.81 16.19 -6.23
C THR A 23 4.44 17.57 -6.28
N GLU A 24 4.00 18.43 -7.20
CA GLU A 24 4.39 19.84 -7.25
C GLU A 24 3.93 20.57 -5.98
N LEU A 25 2.67 20.42 -5.59
CA LEU A 25 2.11 21.05 -4.39
C LEU A 25 2.84 20.60 -3.12
N LEU A 26 3.06 19.30 -2.96
CA LEU A 26 3.77 18.73 -1.82
C LEU A 26 5.21 19.25 -1.73
N SER A 27 5.89 19.41 -2.87
CA SER A 27 7.25 19.96 -2.91
C SER A 27 7.30 21.45 -2.61
N LYS A 28 6.32 22.21 -3.12
CA LYS A 28 6.25 23.67 -2.97
C LYS A 28 5.83 24.11 -1.57
N HIS A 29 4.89 23.40 -0.97
CA HIS A 29 4.27 23.80 0.30
C HIS A 29 4.70 22.94 1.49
N GLY A 30 5.47 21.88 1.24
CA GLY A 30 5.86 20.92 2.26
C GLY A 30 4.73 19.94 2.58
N SER A 31 5.13 18.80 3.16
CA SER A 31 4.22 17.76 3.61
C SER A 31 4.91 16.91 4.67
N ALA A 32 4.12 16.22 5.49
CA ALA A 32 4.63 15.18 6.37
C ALA A 32 5.23 14.00 5.58
N ALA A 33 4.69 13.71 4.39
CA ALA A 33 5.23 12.71 3.48
C ALA A 33 6.31 13.33 2.57
N THR A 34 7.51 12.74 2.56
CA THR A 34 8.62 13.20 1.72
C THR A 34 8.60 12.54 0.34
N VAL A 35 7.55 12.79 -0.45
CA VAL A 35 7.44 12.31 -1.84
C VAL A 35 7.67 13.46 -2.82
N ARG A 36 8.58 13.26 -3.78
CA ARG A 36 9.10 14.31 -4.68
C ARG A 36 8.89 14.01 -6.17
N SER A 37 8.33 12.85 -6.49
CA SER A 37 8.01 12.46 -7.87
C SER A 37 6.77 11.58 -7.91
N VAL A 38 6.13 11.47 -9.08
CA VAL A 38 4.98 10.57 -9.27
C VAL A 38 5.35 9.12 -8.93
N SER A 39 6.54 8.67 -9.33
CA SER A 39 7.02 7.33 -9.01
C SER A 39 7.12 7.07 -7.50
N GLU A 40 7.62 8.05 -6.74
CA GLU A 40 7.69 7.95 -5.28
C GLU A 40 6.30 7.98 -4.65
N LEU A 41 5.40 8.84 -5.16
CA LEU A 41 4.01 8.92 -4.69
C LEU A 41 3.28 7.58 -4.91
N VAL A 42 3.38 7.02 -6.12
CA VAL A 42 2.78 5.73 -6.45
C VAL A 42 3.36 4.62 -5.59
N ALA A 43 4.69 4.57 -5.43
CA ALA A 43 5.33 3.59 -4.56
C ALA A 43 4.86 3.70 -3.10
N TYR A 44 4.74 4.93 -2.58
CA TYR A 44 4.23 5.20 -1.23
C TYR A 44 2.79 4.72 -1.07
N VAL A 45 1.89 5.10 -1.97
CA VAL A 45 0.48 4.71 -1.93
C VAL A 45 0.32 3.19 -2.01
N LEU A 46 1.02 2.53 -2.94
CA LEU A 46 0.97 1.07 -3.07
C LEU A 46 1.52 0.37 -1.81
N SER A 47 2.56 0.91 -1.19
CA SER A 47 3.09 0.39 0.07
C SER A 47 2.08 0.56 1.21
N SER A 48 1.41 1.71 1.30
CA SER A 48 0.33 1.92 2.27
C SER A 48 -0.83 0.96 2.07
N VAL A 49 -1.23 0.71 0.81
CA VAL A 49 -2.30 -0.26 0.51
C VAL A 49 -1.90 -1.67 0.98
N ALA A 50 -0.65 -2.10 0.70
CA ALA A 50 -0.14 -3.37 1.17
C ALA A 50 -0.10 -3.44 2.71
N ASP A 51 0.42 -2.41 3.38
CA ASP A 51 0.46 -2.31 4.83
C ASP A 51 -0.93 -2.39 5.47
N GLY A 52 -1.91 -1.69 4.89
CA GLY A 52 -3.30 -1.76 5.31
C GLY A 52 -3.87 -3.18 5.24
N SER A 53 -3.56 -3.93 4.18
CA SER A 53 -4.00 -5.32 4.01
C SER A 53 -3.47 -6.24 5.11
N LEU A 54 -2.28 -5.96 5.66
CA LEU A 54 -1.60 -6.80 6.65
C LEU A 54 -1.93 -6.39 8.09
N ARG A 55 -2.39 -5.17 8.31
CA ARG A 55 -2.55 -4.57 9.64
C ARG A 55 -3.99 -4.09 9.85
N PRO A 56 -4.88 -4.93 10.38
CA PRO A 56 -6.30 -4.59 10.56
C PRO A 56 -6.55 -3.34 11.44
N GLY A 57 -5.63 -3.00 12.33
CA GLY A 57 -5.74 -1.83 13.20
C GLY A 57 -5.02 -0.57 12.70
N SER A 58 -4.38 -0.58 11.52
CA SER A 58 -3.61 0.56 11.04
C SER A 58 -4.48 1.64 10.42
N TRP A 59 -3.94 2.85 10.25
CA TRP A 59 -4.66 3.92 9.56
C TRP A 59 -4.89 3.57 8.09
N GLU A 60 -3.94 2.88 7.44
CA GLU A 60 -4.06 2.43 6.05
C GLU A 60 -5.25 1.49 5.86
N ARG A 61 -5.62 0.70 6.88
CA ARG A 61 -6.84 -0.13 6.82
C ARG A 61 -8.09 0.71 6.58
N GLN A 62 -8.17 1.93 7.09
CA GLN A 62 -9.33 2.80 6.87
C GLN A 62 -9.50 3.13 5.38
N LEU A 63 -8.40 3.37 4.66
CA LEU A 63 -8.40 3.57 3.21
C LEU A 63 -8.97 2.34 2.48
N LEU A 64 -8.53 1.13 2.85
CA LEU A 64 -9.05 -0.11 2.25
C LEU A 64 -10.54 -0.31 2.53
N ASN A 65 -11.01 -0.01 3.74
CA ASN A 65 -12.43 -0.10 4.10
C ASN A 65 -13.27 0.87 3.25
N MET A 66 -12.83 2.12 3.11
CA MET A 66 -13.53 3.13 2.29
C MET A 66 -13.62 2.72 0.81
N MET A 67 -12.57 2.07 0.29
CA MET A 67 -12.54 1.58 -1.09
C MET A 67 -13.20 0.20 -1.27
N GLY A 68 -13.70 -0.44 -0.21
CA GLY A 68 -14.28 -1.78 -0.29
C GLY A 68 -13.27 -2.89 -0.61
N LEU A 69 -11.97 -2.68 -0.34
CA LEU A 69 -10.88 -3.61 -0.66
C LEU A 69 -10.56 -4.61 0.47
N VAL A 70 -11.47 -4.76 1.44
CA VAL A 70 -11.34 -5.74 2.51
C VAL A 70 -12.24 -6.93 2.23
N ALA A 71 -11.64 -8.05 1.84
CA ALA A 71 -12.35 -9.31 1.70
C ALA A 71 -13.03 -9.73 3.02
N ASN A 72 -14.25 -10.26 2.93
CA ASN A 72 -15.00 -10.84 4.06
C ASN A 72 -14.44 -12.23 4.40
N SER A 73 -13.25 -12.26 5.00
CA SER A 73 -12.50 -13.48 5.28
C SER A 73 -11.66 -13.35 6.56
N PRO A 74 -11.53 -14.40 7.39
CA PRO A 74 -10.72 -14.37 8.61
C PRO A 74 -9.28 -13.87 8.41
N GLU A 75 -8.67 -14.15 7.25
CA GLU A 75 -7.30 -13.80 6.91
C GLU A 75 -7.04 -12.28 6.92
N HIS A 76 -8.06 -11.47 6.64
CA HIS A 76 -7.97 -10.00 6.66
C HIS A 76 -8.24 -9.39 8.05
N HIS A 77 -8.56 -10.21 9.04
CA HIS A 77 -8.72 -9.81 10.44
C HIS A 77 -7.51 -10.16 11.31
N VAL A 78 -6.47 -10.77 10.72
CA VAL A 78 -5.25 -11.17 11.43
C VAL A 78 -4.08 -10.29 10.98
N TYR A 79 -3.29 -9.81 11.95
CA TYR A 79 -2.05 -9.10 11.67
C TYR A 79 -1.02 -10.04 11.02
N ARG A 80 -0.32 -9.57 9.98
CA ARG A 80 0.78 -10.29 9.34
C ARG A 80 2.07 -9.47 9.35
N ALA A 81 3.18 -10.13 9.67
CA ALA A 81 4.50 -9.51 9.75
C ALA A 81 5.23 -9.41 8.39
N THR A 82 4.84 -10.23 7.41
CA THR A 82 5.49 -10.32 6.10
C THR A 82 4.50 -10.16 4.96
N TYR A 83 4.97 -9.66 3.81
CA TYR A 83 4.18 -9.49 2.60
C TYR A 83 3.92 -10.84 1.91
N GLY A 84 2.74 -10.99 1.32
CA GLY A 84 2.33 -12.17 0.57
C GLY A 84 1.50 -13.16 1.39
N ARG A 85 1.42 -14.40 0.90
CA ARG A 85 0.77 -15.49 1.64
C ARG A 85 1.63 -15.82 2.87
N PRO A 86 1.02 -16.02 4.05
CA PRO A 86 1.73 -16.64 5.17
C PRO A 86 2.32 -17.98 4.73
N ASP A 87 3.51 -18.32 5.21
CA ASP A 87 4.07 -19.64 4.99
C ASP A 87 3.08 -20.71 5.48
N GLU A 88 2.88 -21.76 4.68
CA GLU A 88 2.00 -22.89 5.02
C GLU A 88 2.50 -23.56 6.31
N GLY A 89 1.93 -23.16 7.44
CA GLY A 89 2.39 -23.56 8.78
C GLY A 89 2.08 -22.56 9.89
N PHE A 90 1.76 -21.29 9.55
CA PHE A 90 1.39 -20.26 10.53
C PHE A 90 -0.12 -20.16 10.80
N VAL A 91 -0.92 -21.05 10.22
CA VAL A 91 -2.37 -21.10 10.44
C VAL A 91 -2.63 -22.03 11.63
N LEU A 92 -2.99 -21.43 12.77
CA LEU A 92 -3.53 -22.04 14.01
C LEU A 92 -2.55 -22.53 15.11
N ARG A 93 -1.49 -21.78 15.44
CA ARG A 93 -0.88 -21.89 16.78
C ARG A 93 -0.88 -20.54 17.48
N GLY A 94 -2.00 -20.20 18.10
CA GLY A 94 -2.05 -19.05 19.00
C GLY A 94 -3.37 -18.31 19.01
N GLN A 95 -4.44 -18.99 19.39
CA GLN A 95 -5.45 -18.38 20.26
C GLN A 95 -5.67 -19.31 21.45
N PRO A 96 -5.69 -18.80 22.70
CA PRO A 96 -6.41 -19.48 23.77
C PRO A 96 -7.91 -19.55 23.46
#